data_AF-A0A928XS10-F1
#
_entry.id   AF-A0A928XS10-F1
#
_cell.length_a   1.000
_cell.length_b   1.000
_cell.length_c   1.000
_cell.angle_alpha   90.00
_cell.angle_beta   90.00
_cell.angle_gamma   90.00
#
_symmetry.space_group_name_H-M   'P 1'
#
loop_
_entity.id
_entity.type
_entity.pdbx_description
1 polymer ?
#
loop_
_entity_poly.entity_id
_entity_poly.type
_entity_poly.pdbx_seq_one_letter_code
_entity_poly.pdbx_strand_id
1 'polypeptide(L)'
;MKTTIDIADPILRRAKQLAAKRGTTLRVVVEEALREKLSAEADGEGDAEGVDTHAVRGRGLQPGLSWEDVRTLRDLAYEGRGT
;
A
#
# COMPACT_ATOMS: atom_id res chain seq x y z
N MET A 1 6.37 -23.33 7.37
CA MET A 1 6.17 -23.88 8.73
C MET A 1 4.82 -24.59 8.78
N LYS A 2 4.64 -25.63 9.62
CA LYS A 2 3.33 -26.24 9.85
C LYS A 2 2.73 -25.68 11.13
N THR A 3 1.50 -25.16 11.05
CA THR A 3 0.78 -24.58 12.18
C THR A 3 -0.60 -25.22 12.26
N THR A 4 -1.03 -25.56 13.48
CA THR A 4 -2.40 -26.02 13.75
C THR A 4 -3.19 -24.84 14.31
N ILE A 5 -4.34 -24.56 13.71
CA ILE A 5 -5.24 -23.46 14.11
C ILE A 5 -6.66 -24.02 14.26
N ASP A 6 -7.42 -23.45 15.19
CA ASP A 6 -8.85 -23.74 15.31
C ASP A 6 -9.62 -22.84 14.33
N ILE A 7 -10.51 -23.43 13.53
CA ILE A 7 -11.33 -22.74 12.53
C ILE A 7 -12.75 -23.31 12.62
N ALA A 8 -13.73 -22.40 12.68
CA ALA A 8 -15.14 -22.77 12.64
C ALA A 8 -15.48 -23.57 11.36
N ASP A 9 -16.19 -24.70 11.54
CA ASP A 9 -16.60 -25.60 10.45
C ASP A 9 -17.22 -24.91 9.22
N PRO A 10 -18.12 -23.91 9.37
CA PRO A 10 -18.69 -23.23 8.21
C PRO A 10 -17.63 -22.53 7.34
N ILE A 11 -16.59 -21.97 7.96
CA ILE A 11 -15.49 -21.30 7.27
C ILE A 11 -14.61 -22.32 6.56
N LEU A 12 -14.24 -23.40 7.25
CA LEU A 12 -13.43 -24.48 6.69
C LEU A 12 -14.11 -25.10 5.44
N ARG A 13 -15.43 -25.31 5.50
CA ARG A 13 -16.21 -25.82 4.36
C ARG A 13 -16.17 -24.87 3.16
N ARG A 14 -16.37 -23.57 3.38
CA ARG A 14 -16.31 -22.56 2.31
C ARG A 14 -14.92 -22.47 1.68
N ALA A 15 -13.87 -22.49 2.49
CA ALA A 15 -12.49 -22.46 2.00
C ALA A 15 -12.17 -23.68 1.12
N LYS A 16 -12.62 -24.89 1.51
CA LYS A 16 -12.49 -26.10 0.69
C LYS A 16 -13.25 -26.02 -0.63
N GLN A 17 -14.47 -25.48 -0.62
CA GLN A 17 -15.25 -25.26 -1.85
C GLN A 17 -14.55 -24.26 -2.79
N LEU A 18 -13.99 -23.19 -2.24
CA LEU A 18 -13.22 -22.21 -3.02
C LEU A 18 -11.98 -22.84 -3.65
N ALA A 19 -11.24 -23.65 -2.89
CA ALA A 19 -10.08 -24.37 -3.39
C ALA A 19 -10.45 -25.31 -4.56
N ALA A 20 -11.53 -26.08 -4.41
CA ALA A 20 -12.04 -26.96 -5.46
C ALA A 20 -12.46 -26.17 -6.71
N LYS A 21 -13.18 -25.05 -6.53
CA LYS A 21 -13.61 -24.19 -7.63
C LYS A 21 -12.43 -23.58 -8.39
N ARG A 22 -11.35 -23.23 -7.70
CA ARG A 22 -10.12 -22.65 -8.28
C ARG A 22 -9.14 -23.71 -8.80
N GLY A 23 -9.40 -25.00 -8.59
CA GLY A 23 -8.46 -26.07 -8.93
C GLY A 23 -7.15 -26.01 -8.13
N THR A 24 -7.20 -25.48 -6.91
CA THR A 24 -6.04 -25.31 -6.02
C THR A 24 -6.25 -26.03 -4.70
N THR A 25 -5.26 -25.95 -3.80
CA THR A 25 -5.32 -26.58 -2.48
C THR A 25 -5.87 -25.62 -1.42
N LEU A 26 -6.43 -26.17 -0.33
CA LEU A 26 -6.84 -25.39 0.83
C LEU A 26 -5.67 -24.55 1.39
N ARG A 27 -4.45 -25.08 1.34
CA ARG A 27 -3.25 -24.39 1.79
C ARG A 27 -3.04 -23.08 1.03
N VAL A 28 -3.15 -23.11 -0.31
CA VAL A 28 -2.98 -21.91 -1.14
C VAL A 28 -4.03 -20.86 -0.80
N VAL A 29 -5.30 -21.27 -0.66
CA VAL A 29 -6.39 -20.36 -0.28
C VAL A 29 -6.12 -19.69 1.09
N VAL A 30 -5.62 -20.45 2.07
CA VAL A 30 -5.30 -19.91 3.39
C VAL A 30 -4.08 -18.99 3.34
N GLU A 31 -3.02 -19.36 2.61
CA GLU A 31 -1.82 -18.53 2.45
C GLU A 31 -2.12 -17.21 1.72
N GLU A 32 -2.95 -17.23 0.67
CA GLU A 32 -3.42 -16.04 -0.04
C GLU A 32 -4.21 -15.11 0.90
N ALA A 33 -5.20 -15.65 1.61
CA ALA A 33 -6.03 -14.85 2.51
C ALA A 33 -5.20 -14.20 3.64
N LEU A 34 -4.22 -14.92 4.20
CA LEU A 34 -3.32 -14.37 5.22
C LEU A 34 -2.42 -13.28 4.62
N ARG A 35 -1.88 -13.48 3.42
CA ARG A 35 -1.07 -12.47 2.74
C ARG A 35 -1.86 -11.20 2.49
N GLU A 36 -3.05 -11.31 1.90
CA GLU A 36 -3.92 -10.17 1.63
C GLU A 36 -4.24 -9.39 2.92
N LYS A 37 -4.57 -10.10 4.00
CA LYS A 37 -4.91 -9.47 5.28
C LYS A 37 -3.70 -8.76 5.92
N LEU A 38 -2.53 -9.39 5.89
CA LEU A 38 -1.30 -8.81 6.45
C LEU A 38 -0.78 -7.65 5.60
N SER A 39 -0.91 -7.71 4.28
CA SER A 39 -0.57 -6.59 3.39
C SER A 39 -1.49 -5.40 3.63
N ALA A 40 -2.81 -5.62 3.72
CA ALA A 40 -3.76 -4.55 4.02
C ALA A 40 -3.50 -3.88 5.38
N GLU A 41 -3.02 -4.63 6.38
CA GLU A 41 -2.63 -4.07 7.68
C GLU A 41 -1.28 -3.34 7.63
N ALA A 42 -0.30 -3.86 6.87
CA ALA A 42 0.98 -3.21 6.67
C ALA A 42 0.84 -1.89 5.90
N ASP A 43 -0.09 -1.82 4.96
CA ASP A 43 -0.41 -0.59 4.21
C ASP A 43 -1.19 0.42 5.09
N GLY A 44 -1.96 -0.05 6.08
CA GLY A 44 -2.76 0.77 7.00
C GLY A 44 -2.01 1.46 8.14
N GLU A 45 -0.72 1.19 8.34
CA GLU A 45 0.17 2.00 9.21
C GLU A 45 0.87 3.13 8.43
N GLY A 46 0.68 3.16 7.10
CA GLY A 46 1.26 4.12 6.17
C GLY A 46 0.22 4.93 5.39
N ASP A 47 -1.04 4.97 5.83
CA ASP A 47 -2.00 5.98 5.37
C ASP A 47 -1.54 7.35 5.90
N ALA A 48 -0.50 7.91 5.27
CA ALA A 48 -0.45 9.34 5.09
C ALA A 48 -1.76 9.68 4.38
N GLU A 49 -2.75 10.16 5.14
CA GLU A 49 -3.97 10.79 4.62
C GLU A 49 -3.58 11.52 3.35
N GLY A 50 -4.14 11.06 2.22
CA GLY A 50 -3.64 11.41 0.89
C GLY A 50 -3.32 12.88 0.84
N VAL A 51 -2.05 13.21 0.61
CA VAL A 51 -1.64 14.61 0.52
C VAL A 51 -2.41 15.18 -0.66
N ASP A 52 -3.33 16.10 -0.38
CA ASP A 52 -4.08 16.80 -1.40
C ASP A 52 -3.07 17.55 -2.29
N THR A 53 -2.80 16.95 -3.45
CA THR A 53 -1.89 17.55 -4.42
C THR A 53 -2.61 18.68 -5.11
N HIS A 54 -2.17 19.92 -4.84
CA HIS A 54 -2.62 21.07 -5.59
C HIS A 54 -1.68 21.35 -6.75
N ALA A 55 -2.21 21.28 -7.97
CA ALA A 55 -1.50 21.77 -9.14
C ALA A 55 -1.58 23.30 -9.18
N VAL A 56 -0.42 23.96 -9.22
CA VAL A 56 -0.33 25.40 -9.45
C VAL A 56 -0.36 25.67 -10.96
N ARG A 57 -1.11 26.68 -11.39
CA ARG A 57 -1.12 27.09 -12.81
C ARG A 57 0.29 27.52 -13.24
N GLY A 58 0.79 26.99 -14.36
CA GLY A 58 2.12 27.30 -14.88
C GLY A 58 2.58 26.32 -15.96
N ARG A 59 3.84 26.46 -16.41
CA ARG A 59 4.48 25.56 -17.38
C ARG A 59 5.49 24.60 -16.73
N GLY A 60 5.26 24.24 -15.47
CA GLY A 60 6.16 23.39 -14.68
C GLY A 60 7.32 24.17 -14.06
N LEU A 61 8.47 23.50 -13.88
CA LEU A 61 9.66 24.08 -13.26
C LEU A 61 10.24 25.24 -14.07
N GLN A 62 10.85 26.19 -13.37
CA GLN A 62 11.60 27.28 -14.02
C GLN A 62 12.83 26.72 -14.74
N PRO A 63 13.28 27.35 -15.84
CA PRO A 63 14.48 26.92 -16.56
C PRO A 63 15.70 26.83 -15.63
N GLY A 64 16.44 25.73 -15.72
CA GLY A 64 17.61 25.47 -14.87
C GLY A 64 17.31 24.75 -13.55
N LEU A 65 16.04 24.47 -13.22
CA LEU A 65 15.65 23.67 -12.07
C LEU A 65 15.24 22.24 -12.48
N SER A 66 15.56 21.27 -11.63
CA SER A 66 15.24 19.85 -11.83
C SER A 66 14.47 19.29 -10.63
N TRP A 67 13.49 18.42 -10.89
CA TRP A 67 12.77 17.67 -9.85
C TRP A 67 13.68 16.73 -9.05
N GLU A 68 14.82 16.33 -9.64
CA GLU A 68 15.79 15.45 -8.99
C GLU A 68 16.60 16.19 -7.91
N ASP A 69 16.67 17.52 -7.97
CA ASP A 69 17.40 18.34 -7.01
C ASP A 69 16.46 18.95 -5.96
N VAL A 70 15.88 18.06 -5.15
CA VAL A 70 14.87 18.40 -4.14
C VAL A 70 15.40 19.38 -3.08
N ARG A 71 16.71 19.39 -2.80
CA ARG A 71 17.31 20.29 -1.80
C ARG A 71 17.26 21.74 -2.28
N THR A 72 17.77 21.99 -3.49
CA THR A 72 17.75 23.33 -4.10
C THR A 72 16.31 23.85 -4.25
N LEU A 73 15.37 22.99 -4.68
CA LEU A 73 13.96 23.35 -4.79
C LEU A 73 13.34 23.75 -3.44
N ARG A 74 13.67 23.04 -2.36
CA ARG A 74 13.18 23.34 -1.01
C ARG A 74 13.73 24.68 -0.53
N ASP A 75 15.02 24.91 -0.66
CA ASP A 75 15.67 26.12 -0.16
C ASP A 75 15.09 27.37 -0.83
N LEU A 76 14.88 27.32 -2.16
CA LEU A 76 14.24 28.41 -2.91
C LEU A 76 12.76 28.62 -2.54
N ALA A 77 12.01 27.54 -2.28
CA ALA A 77 10.59 27.63 -1.94
C ALA A 77 10.35 28.31 -0.58
N TYR A 78 11.27 28.13 0.37
CA TYR A 78 11.21 28.69 1.72
C TYR A 78 12.12 29.91 1.91
N GLU A 79 12.80 30.39 0.85
CA GLU A 79 13.64 31.59 0.92
C GLU A 79 12.80 32.80 1.36
N GLY A 80 13.23 33.44 2.45
CA GLY A 80 12.52 34.58 3.05
C GLY A 80 11.19 34.23 3.75
N ARG A 81 10.87 32.94 3.93
CA ARG A 81 9.67 32.47 4.66
C ARG A 81 10.02 31.31 5.60
N GLY A 82 10.05 31.59 6.90
CA GLY A 82 10.28 30.59 7.96
C GLY A 82 11.51 30.92 8.81
N THR A 83 11.29 31.70 9.86
CA THR A 83 12.21 31.80 11.02
C THR A 83 11.79 30.79 12.08
#